data_AF-A0AAD9T1F6-F1
#
_entry.id   AF-A0AAD9T1F6-F1
#
_cell.length_a   1.000
_cell.length_b   1.000
_cell.length_c   1.000
_cell.angle_alpha   90.00
_cell.angle_beta   90.00
_cell.angle_gamma   90.00
#
_symmetry.space_group_name_H-M   'P 1'
#
loop_
_entity.id
_entity.type
_entity.pdbx_description
1 polymer ?
#
loop_
_entity_poly.entity_id
_entity_poly.type
_entity_poly.pdbx_seq_one_letter_code
_entity_poly.pdbx_strand_id
1 'polypeptide(L)'
;MYASPVVVAQENRQLHDIIDLMELVRGCRSLFMLHMQSIAAKPIGSMADVVPRTDSTTAQQERSLLAVGRTMAELKRRVSDAGYERAIEQLRDVLLDSVARPQDISVVTIWPATVDDEFWSRLKNQESRAVFVFVHYALVLKRYEAQWWWVRGWSQGIVDAVDHALTDFEKGTLGWETFLASMQE
;
A
#
# COMPACT_ATOMS: atom_id res chain seq x y z
N MET A 1 -0.50 -36.26 -7.36
CA MET A 1 0.34 -35.06 -7.57
C MET A 1 -0.53 -33.99 -8.21
N TYR A 2 -1.14 -33.12 -7.41
CA TYR A 2 -1.80 -31.92 -7.94
C TYR A 2 -0.81 -30.77 -7.82
N ALA A 3 0.00 -30.58 -8.85
CA ALA A 3 0.69 -29.30 -9.04
C ALA A 3 -0.38 -28.32 -9.53
N SER A 4 -0.90 -27.50 -8.62
CA SER A 4 -1.65 -26.32 -9.03
C SER A 4 -0.69 -25.46 -9.85
N PRO A 5 -1.01 -25.05 -11.08
CA PRO A 5 -0.21 -24.07 -11.76
C PRO A 5 -0.19 -22.83 -10.87
N VAL A 6 1.02 -22.36 -10.53
CA VAL A 6 1.20 -21.01 -10.02
C VAL A 6 0.84 -20.13 -11.19
N VAL A 7 -0.44 -19.77 -11.27
CA VAL A 7 -0.93 -18.76 -12.17
C VAL A 7 -0.34 -17.45 -11.64
N VAL A 8 0.87 -17.13 -12.08
CA VAL A 8 1.33 -15.75 -12.15
C VAL A 8 0.55 -15.11 -13.30
N ALA A 9 -0.77 -15.03 -13.14
CA ALA A 9 -1.53 -14.13 -13.97
C ALA A 9 -1.15 -12.74 -13.48
N GLN A 10 -0.53 -11.97 -14.36
CA GLN A 10 -0.89 -10.56 -14.46
C GLN A 10 -2.38 -10.52 -14.75
N GLU A 11 -3.20 -10.78 -13.73
CA GLU A 11 -4.59 -10.37 -13.73
C GLU A 11 -4.52 -8.86 -13.84
N ASN A 12 -5.05 -8.33 -14.94
CA ASN A 12 -5.32 -6.92 -15.06
C ASN A 12 -6.44 -6.60 -14.06
N ARG A 13 -6.10 -6.59 -12.77
CA ARG A 13 -7.06 -6.42 -11.68
C ARG A 13 -7.61 -5.03 -11.81
N GLN A 14 -8.91 -4.93 -12.01
CA GLN A 14 -9.53 -3.63 -12.09
C GLN A 14 -9.48 -3.01 -10.69
N LEU A 15 -9.46 -1.68 -10.63
CA LEU A 15 -9.35 -0.95 -9.37
C LEU A 15 -10.43 -1.36 -8.35
N HIS A 16 -11.64 -1.66 -8.82
CA HIS A 16 -12.73 -2.13 -7.97
C HIS A 16 -12.43 -3.48 -7.30
N ASP A 17 -11.89 -4.46 -8.03
CA ASP A 17 -11.53 -5.78 -7.48
C ASP A 17 -10.50 -5.65 -6.35
N ILE A 18 -9.53 -4.76 -6.54
CA ILE A 18 -8.49 -4.46 -5.54
C ILE A 18 -9.12 -3.85 -4.29
N ILE A 19 -10.02 -2.88 -4.46
CA ILE A 19 -10.72 -2.23 -3.35
C ILE A 19 -11.57 -3.26 -2.59
N ASP A 20 -12.31 -4.12 -3.27
CA ASP A 20 -13.15 -5.16 -2.67
C ASP A 20 -12.32 -6.15 -1.85
N LEU A 21 -11.13 -6.53 -2.32
CA LEU A 21 -10.21 -7.38 -1.55
C LEU A 21 -9.70 -6.66 -0.28
N MET A 22 -9.49 -5.35 -0.34
CA MET A 22 -9.12 -4.56 0.84
C MET A 22 -10.32 -4.37 1.79
N GLU A 23 -11.56 -4.42 1.30
CA GLU A 23 -12.75 -4.45 2.17
C GLU A 23 -12.79 -5.70 3.03
N LEU A 24 -12.30 -6.84 2.54
CA LEU A 24 -12.19 -8.05 3.36
C LEU A 24 -11.28 -7.82 4.57
N VAL A 25 -10.15 -7.14 4.36
CA VAL A 25 -9.22 -6.76 5.45
C VAL A 25 -9.91 -5.82 6.44
N ARG A 26 -10.68 -4.85 5.93
CA ARG A 26 -11.45 -3.90 6.74
C ARG A 26 -12.55 -4.59 7.57
N GLY A 27 -13.32 -5.48 6.96
CA GLY A 27 -14.42 -6.21 7.60
C GLY A 27 -13.94 -7.24 8.63
N CYS A 28 -12.79 -7.87 8.39
CA CYS A 28 -12.19 -8.83 9.33
C CYS A 28 -11.22 -8.18 10.33
N ARG A 29 -11.10 -6.84 10.35
CA ARG A 29 -10.12 -6.07 11.14
C ARG A 29 -9.89 -6.60 12.56
N SER A 30 -10.94 -6.82 13.33
CA SER A 30 -10.81 -7.22 14.75
C SER A 30 -10.23 -8.62 14.91
N LEU A 31 -10.68 -9.59 14.11
CA LEU A 31 -10.16 -10.96 14.13
C LEU A 31 -8.76 -11.02 13.54
N PHE A 32 -8.55 -10.26 12.47
CA PHE A 32 -7.28 -10.22 11.76
C PHE A 32 -6.19 -9.58 12.60
N MET A 33 -6.42 -8.41 13.22
CA MET A 33 -5.44 -7.80 14.13
C MET A 33 -5.21 -8.64 15.39
N LEU A 34 -6.25 -9.27 15.95
CA LEU A 34 -6.11 -10.14 17.12
C LEU A 34 -5.25 -11.38 16.84
N HIS A 35 -5.37 -11.94 15.63
CA HIS A 35 -4.69 -13.18 15.26
C HIS A 35 -3.49 -12.99 14.35
N MET A 36 -3.16 -11.77 13.89
CA MET A 36 -2.08 -11.55 12.93
C MET A 36 -0.75 -12.10 13.43
N GLN A 37 -0.38 -11.83 14.68
CA GLN A 37 0.86 -12.37 15.26
C GLN A 37 0.83 -13.90 15.35
N SER A 38 -0.34 -14.49 15.61
CA SER A 38 -0.52 -15.95 15.61
C SER A 38 -0.50 -16.56 14.20
N ILE A 39 -0.94 -15.82 13.17
CA ILE A 39 -0.88 -16.22 11.77
C ILE A 39 0.59 -16.13 11.28
N ALA A 40 1.27 -15.03 11.59
CA ALA A 40 2.68 -14.81 11.32
C ALA A 40 3.58 -15.90 11.95
N ALA A 41 3.27 -16.31 13.18
CA ALA A 41 4.01 -17.36 13.89
C ALA A 41 3.70 -18.79 13.40
N LYS A 42 2.67 -18.98 12.58
CA LYS A 42 2.28 -20.28 12.01
C LYS A 42 2.87 -20.46 10.60
N PRO A 43 2.87 -21.69 10.05
CA PRO A 43 3.47 -21.96 8.74
C PRO A 43 2.91 -21.10 7.59
N ILE A 44 1.65 -20.68 7.68
CA ILE A 44 1.04 -19.74 6.70
C ILE A 44 1.73 -18.37 6.70
N GLY A 45 2.15 -17.89 7.87
CA GLY A 45 2.94 -16.67 8.02
C GLY A 45 4.44 -16.88 7.83
N SER A 46 4.95 -18.08 8.11
CA SER A 46 6.36 -18.43 7.87
C SER A 46 6.67 -18.78 6.42
N MET A 47 5.69 -18.71 5.51
CA MET A 47 5.91 -18.73 4.06
C MET A 47 6.50 -17.41 3.54
N ALA A 48 6.93 -16.49 4.42
CA ALA A 48 7.87 -15.46 3.99
C ALA A 48 8.99 -16.15 3.20
N ASP A 49 9.24 -15.71 1.96
CA ASP A 49 10.40 -16.17 1.23
C ASP A 49 11.59 -15.96 2.18
N VAL A 50 12.50 -16.94 2.28
CA VAL A 50 13.70 -16.82 3.12
C VAL A 50 14.59 -15.75 2.50
N VAL A 51 14.22 -14.50 2.71
CA VAL A 51 14.94 -13.32 2.29
C VAL A 51 15.87 -12.98 3.44
N PRO A 52 17.19 -12.92 3.21
CA PRO A 52 18.15 -12.49 4.21
C PRO A 52 17.69 -11.18 4.84
N ARG A 53 17.88 -11.05 6.15
CA ARG A 53 17.68 -9.76 6.85
C ARG A 53 18.42 -8.67 6.09
N THR A 54 17.68 -7.76 5.46
CA THR A 54 18.26 -6.53 4.94
C THR A 54 18.44 -5.61 6.14
N ASP A 55 19.58 -5.70 6.81
CA ASP A 55 19.96 -4.70 7.80
C ASP A 55 20.20 -3.39 7.05
N SER A 56 19.16 -2.56 6.94
CA SER A 56 19.29 -1.22 6.38
C SER A 56 20.19 -0.40 7.28
N THR A 57 21.22 0.21 6.70
CA THR A 57 22.11 1.11 7.43
C THR A 57 21.34 2.32 7.94
N THR A 58 21.74 2.91 9.07
CA THR A 58 21.12 4.13 9.63
C THR A 58 20.97 5.23 8.58
N ALA A 59 21.99 5.42 7.74
CA ALA A 59 21.97 6.39 6.65
C ALA A 59 20.92 6.09 5.56
N GLN A 60 20.68 4.81 5.23
CA GLN A 60 19.64 4.42 4.27
C GLN A 60 18.23 4.63 4.86
N GLN A 61 18.07 4.35 6.15
CA GLN A 61 16.82 4.60 6.86
C GLN A 61 16.50 6.09 6.93
N GLU A 62 17.46 6.95 7.28
CA GLU A 62 17.31 8.41 7.30
C GLU A 62 16.91 8.98 5.93
N ARG A 63 17.56 8.52 4.85
CA ARG A 63 17.19 8.89 3.47
C ARG A 63 15.76 8.50 3.15
N SER A 64 15.35 7.30 3.56
CA SER A 64 13.99 6.80 3.34
C SER A 64 12.94 7.63 4.11
N LEU A 65 13.24 8.03 5.35
CA LEU A 65 12.37 8.91 6.15
C LEU A 65 12.20 10.29 5.50
N LEU A 66 13.30 10.87 5.00
CA LEU A 66 13.26 12.15 4.27
C LEU A 66 12.47 12.02 2.96
N ALA A 67 12.63 10.92 2.23
CA ALA A 67 11.86 10.65 1.02
C ALA A 67 10.36 10.56 1.31
N VAL A 68 9.96 9.79 2.34
CA VAL A 68 8.56 9.72 2.80
C VAL A 68 8.02 11.11 3.14
N GLY A 69 8.79 11.93 3.87
CA GLY A 69 8.40 13.30 4.20
C GLY A 69 8.13 14.17 2.96
N ARG A 70 9.00 14.11 1.95
CA ARG A 70 8.83 14.84 0.69
C ARG A 70 7.61 14.37 -0.09
N THR A 71 7.45 13.06 -0.25
CA THR A 71 6.31 12.47 -0.99
C THR A 71 4.99 12.82 -0.32
N MET A 72 4.89 12.72 1.00
CA MET A 72 3.66 13.03 1.73
C MET A 72 3.35 14.53 1.74
N ALA A 73 4.37 15.39 1.79
CA ALA A 73 4.18 16.84 1.67
C ALA A 73 3.63 17.21 0.28
N GLU A 74 4.15 16.61 -0.79
CA GLU A 74 3.64 16.81 -2.15
C GLU A 74 2.21 16.28 -2.30
N LEU A 75 1.92 15.08 -1.80
CA LEU A 75 0.55 14.52 -1.80
C LEU A 75 -0.45 15.45 -1.10
N LYS A 76 -0.10 15.95 0.09
CA LYS A 76 -0.95 16.89 0.85
C LYS A 76 -1.19 18.19 0.07
N ARG A 77 -0.16 18.71 -0.61
CA ARG A 77 -0.26 19.90 -1.46
C ARG A 77 -1.15 19.70 -2.69
N ARG A 78 -1.18 18.50 -3.26
CA ARG A 78 -1.97 18.17 -4.46
C ARG A 78 -3.44 17.90 -4.15
N VAL A 79 -3.71 17.19 -3.06
CA VAL A 79 -5.06 16.75 -2.71
C VAL A 79 -5.81 17.79 -1.86
N SER A 80 -5.07 18.63 -1.10
CA SER A 80 -5.49 19.83 -0.35
C SER A 80 -7.01 20.01 -0.18
N ASP A 81 -7.62 19.11 0.59
CA ASP A 81 -9.03 19.06 0.91
C ASP A 81 -9.19 18.42 2.30
N ALA A 82 -10.03 19.01 3.13
CA ALA A 82 -10.21 18.60 4.53
C ALA A 82 -10.71 17.15 4.68
N GLY A 83 -11.47 16.63 3.70
CA GLY A 83 -11.96 15.25 3.72
C GLY A 83 -10.88 14.19 3.51
N TYR A 84 -9.67 14.60 3.12
CA TYR A 84 -8.55 13.70 2.80
C TYR A 84 -7.38 13.78 3.80
N GLU A 85 -7.35 14.84 4.62
CA GLU A 85 -6.21 15.14 5.49
C GLU A 85 -5.89 13.99 6.44
N ARG A 86 -6.92 13.44 7.09
CA ARG A 86 -6.77 12.33 8.04
C ARG A 86 -6.27 11.04 7.39
N ALA A 87 -6.79 10.68 6.22
CA ALA A 87 -6.34 9.51 5.47
C ALA A 87 -4.87 9.64 5.01
N ILE A 88 -4.47 10.84 4.59
CA ILE A 88 -3.09 11.17 4.21
C ILE A 88 -2.16 11.09 5.42
N GLU A 89 -2.58 11.60 6.59
CA GLU A 89 -1.80 11.52 7.82
C GLU A 89 -1.62 10.08 8.30
N GLN A 90 -2.69 9.29 8.28
CA GLN A 90 -2.62 7.85 8.59
C GLN A 90 -1.70 7.11 7.61
N LEU A 91 -1.74 7.47 6.31
CA LEU A 91 -0.87 6.87 5.32
C LEU A 91 0.60 7.21 5.57
N ARG A 92 0.90 8.47 5.90
CA ARG A 92 2.24 8.92 6.29
C ARG A 92 2.73 8.10 7.48
N ASP A 93 1.92 7.93 8.51
CA ASP A 93 2.33 7.22 9.72
C ASP A 93 2.62 5.74 9.41
N VAL A 94 1.79 5.09 8.59
CA VAL A 94 2.03 3.70 8.12
C VAL A 94 3.28 3.61 7.24
N LEU A 95 3.57 4.61 6.40
CA LEU A 95 4.81 4.67 5.62
C LEU A 95 6.04 4.83 6.52
N LEU A 96 6.00 5.69 7.53
CA LEU A 96 7.08 5.85 8.50
C LEU A 96 7.30 4.54 9.29
N ASP A 97 6.20 3.89 9.71
CA ASP A 97 6.23 2.59 10.34
C ASP A 97 6.84 1.51 9.45
N SER A 98 6.59 1.55 8.13
CA SER A 98 7.19 0.61 7.17
C SER A 98 8.71 0.77 7.06
N VAL A 99 9.22 1.98 7.26
CA VAL A 99 10.65 2.28 7.30
C VAL A 99 11.26 1.85 8.64
N ALA A 100 10.56 2.07 9.74
CA ALA A 100 11.04 1.74 11.09
C ALA A 100 10.93 0.24 11.41
N ARG A 101 9.96 -0.47 10.81
CA ARG A 101 9.65 -1.88 11.07
C ARG A 101 9.53 -2.69 9.76
N PRO A 102 10.61 -2.80 8.96
CA PRO A 102 10.58 -3.42 7.64
C PRO A 102 10.26 -4.92 7.64
N GLN A 103 10.31 -5.59 8.80
CA GLN A 103 9.99 -7.02 8.97
C GLN A 103 8.57 -7.25 9.53
N ASP A 104 7.90 -6.20 10.01
CA ASP A 104 6.58 -6.31 10.63
C ASP A 104 5.50 -6.21 9.56
N ILE A 105 5.05 -7.36 9.06
CA ILE A 105 4.02 -7.46 8.03
C ILE A 105 2.68 -6.88 8.44
N SER A 106 2.42 -6.75 9.75
CA SER A 106 1.16 -6.16 10.21
C SER A 106 0.96 -4.75 9.68
N VAL A 107 2.06 -4.01 9.48
CA VAL A 107 2.09 -2.63 8.95
C VAL A 107 1.34 -2.51 7.63
N VAL A 108 1.48 -3.49 6.73
CA VAL A 108 0.77 -3.50 5.44
C VAL A 108 -0.73 -3.37 5.68
N THR A 109 -1.30 -4.14 6.59
CA THR A 109 -2.75 -4.20 6.75
C THR A 109 -3.36 -3.10 7.61
N ILE A 110 -2.52 -2.31 8.31
CA ILE A 110 -3.00 -1.28 9.24
C ILE A 110 -3.78 -0.21 8.49
N TRP A 111 -3.24 0.31 7.39
CA TRP A 111 -3.88 1.43 6.68
C TRP A 111 -5.29 1.11 6.15
N PRO A 112 -5.53 0.05 5.33
CA PRO A 112 -6.88 -0.26 4.85
C PRO A 112 -7.84 -0.60 6.00
N ALA A 113 -7.33 -1.11 7.12
CA ALA A 113 -8.13 -1.39 8.31
C ALA A 113 -8.51 -0.12 9.08
N THR A 114 -7.67 0.92 9.13
CA THR A 114 -7.84 2.09 10.01
C THR A 114 -8.35 3.34 9.32
N VAL A 115 -8.26 3.41 7.98
CA VAL A 115 -8.71 4.58 7.21
C VAL A 115 -10.18 4.89 7.46
N ASP A 116 -10.56 6.18 7.49
CA ASP A 116 -11.92 6.58 7.84
C ASP A 116 -12.97 6.10 6.81
N ASP A 117 -14.19 5.80 7.28
CA ASP A 117 -15.29 5.30 6.42
C ASP A 117 -15.66 6.29 5.31
N GLU A 118 -15.58 7.59 5.58
CA GLU A 118 -15.88 8.63 4.60
C GLU A 118 -14.90 8.60 3.43
N PHE A 119 -13.59 8.54 3.72
CA PHE A 119 -12.58 8.38 2.70
C PHE A 119 -12.77 7.06 1.95
N TRP A 120 -13.07 5.97 2.66
CA TRP A 120 -13.30 4.66 2.05
C TRP A 120 -14.45 4.70 1.05
N SER A 121 -15.56 5.36 1.40
CA SER A 121 -16.69 5.57 0.49
C SER A 121 -16.29 6.33 -0.78
N ARG A 122 -15.49 7.41 -0.65
CA ARG A 122 -14.95 8.16 -1.80
C ARG A 122 -14.05 7.28 -2.67
N LEU A 123 -13.23 6.43 -2.07
CA LEU A 123 -12.40 5.46 -2.78
C LEU A 123 -13.23 4.44 -3.55
N LYS A 124 -14.29 3.88 -2.96
CA LYS A 124 -15.22 2.96 -3.65
C LYS A 124 -15.91 3.62 -4.85
N ASN A 125 -16.25 4.89 -4.71
CA ASN A 125 -16.81 5.70 -5.79
C ASN A 125 -15.76 6.11 -6.85
N GLN A 126 -14.51 5.65 -6.70
CA GLN A 126 -13.37 5.94 -7.58
C GLN A 126 -13.15 7.43 -7.78
N GLU A 127 -13.39 8.23 -6.73
CA GLU A 127 -13.12 9.66 -6.79
C GLU A 127 -11.62 9.88 -7.01
N SER A 128 -11.24 10.66 -8.02
CA SER A 128 -9.87 10.70 -8.56
C SER A 128 -8.82 11.03 -7.49
N ARG A 129 -9.18 11.91 -6.54
CA ARG A 129 -8.32 12.25 -5.38
C ARG A 129 -8.19 11.09 -4.40
N ALA A 130 -9.27 10.36 -4.10
CA ALA A 130 -9.24 9.20 -3.22
C ALA A 130 -8.38 8.08 -3.82
N VAL A 131 -8.56 7.82 -5.10
CA VAL A 131 -7.76 6.86 -5.87
C VAL A 131 -6.27 7.26 -5.86
N PHE A 132 -5.98 8.55 -6.02
CA PHE A 132 -4.61 9.04 -5.95
C PHE A 132 -3.99 8.98 -4.55
N VAL A 133 -4.75 9.18 -3.48
CA VAL A 133 -4.25 8.88 -2.12
C VAL A 133 -4.00 7.37 -1.97
N PHE A 134 -4.91 6.53 -2.48
CA PHE A 134 -4.78 5.08 -2.42
C PHE A 134 -3.54 4.56 -3.16
N VAL A 135 -3.16 5.11 -4.30
CA VAL A 135 -1.96 4.65 -5.02
C VAL A 135 -0.68 4.82 -4.19
N HIS A 136 -0.63 5.81 -3.29
CA HIS A 136 0.52 6.01 -2.41
C HIS A 136 0.67 4.90 -1.36
N TYR A 137 -0.38 4.12 -1.08
CA TYR A 137 -0.29 2.91 -0.27
C TYR A 137 0.53 1.81 -0.98
N ALA A 138 0.65 1.84 -2.31
CA ALA A 138 1.55 0.94 -3.04
C ALA A 138 3.02 1.07 -2.58
N LEU A 139 3.45 2.25 -2.13
CA LEU A 139 4.78 2.47 -1.54
C LEU A 139 5.00 1.67 -0.26
N VAL A 140 3.94 1.45 0.54
CA VAL A 140 4.01 0.56 1.72
C VAL A 140 4.22 -0.86 1.22
N LEU A 141 3.34 -1.34 0.33
CA LEU A 141 3.38 -2.71 -0.18
C LEU A 141 4.72 -3.07 -0.82
N LYS A 142 5.28 -2.16 -1.62
CA LYS A 142 6.55 -2.34 -2.31
C LYS A 142 7.71 -2.69 -1.36
N ARG A 143 7.70 -2.18 -0.12
CA ARG A 143 8.75 -2.49 0.87
C ARG A 143 8.68 -3.92 1.39
N TYR A 144 7.50 -4.55 1.36
CA TYR A 144 7.27 -5.90 1.88
C TYR A 144 7.19 -6.97 0.79
N GLU A 145 6.98 -6.60 -0.47
CA GLU A 145 6.75 -7.53 -1.59
C GLU A 145 7.91 -8.50 -1.88
N ALA A 146 9.13 -8.11 -1.52
CA ALA A 146 10.30 -8.97 -1.64
C ALA A 146 10.26 -10.12 -0.63
N GLN A 147 9.81 -9.85 0.60
CA GLN A 147 9.85 -10.77 1.74
C GLN A 147 8.58 -11.61 1.87
N TRP A 148 7.42 -11.07 1.46
CA TRP A 148 6.12 -11.68 1.70
C TRP A 148 5.43 -12.03 0.38
N TRP A 149 5.38 -13.32 0.07
CA TRP A 149 4.86 -13.86 -1.19
C TRP A 149 3.44 -13.38 -1.53
N TRP A 150 2.56 -13.24 -0.55
CA TRP A 150 1.17 -12.85 -0.77
C TRP A 150 1.01 -11.34 -1.01
N VAL A 151 2.03 -10.53 -0.67
CA VAL A 151 2.10 -9.09 -0.99
C VAL A 151 2.75 -8.86 -2.36
N ARG A 152 3.48 -9.85 -2.90
CA ARG A 152 4.15 -9.75 -4.19
C ARG A 152 3.18 -9.37 -5.30
N GLY A 153 3.55 -8.35 -6.08
CA GLY A 153 2.78 -7.87 -7.22
C GLY A 153 1.62 -6.92 -6.88
N TRP A 154 1.26 -6.74 -5.61
CA TRP A 154 0.19 -5.80 -5.24
C TRP A 154 0.58 -4.35 -5.44
N SER A 155 1.84 -3.98 -5.21
CA SER A 155 2.31 -2.61 -5.40
C SER A 155 2.10 -2.17 -6.86
N GLN A 156 2.61 -2.95 -7.81
CA GLN A 156 2.46 -2.71 -9.24
C GLN A 156 1.00 -2.86 -9.68
N GLY A 157 0.28 -3.87 -9.19
CA GLY A 157 -1.14 -4.06 -9.51
C GLY A 157 -2.01 -2.86 -9.12
N ILE A 158 -1.74 -2.22 -7.98
CA ILE A 158 -2.41 -0.97 -7.60
C ILE A 158 -2.04 0.16 -8.57
N VAL A 159 -0.74 0.33 -8.87
CA VAL A 159 -0.29 1.38 -9.79
C VAL A 159 -0.93 1.23 -11.16
N ASP A 160 -0.93 0.03 -11.73
CA ASP A 160 -1.53 -0.25 -13.04
C ASP A 160 -3.04 0.02 -13.00
N ALA A 161 -3.73 -0.45 -11.97
CA ALA A 161 -5.18 -0.22 -11.85
C ALA A 161 -5.54 1.26 -11.75
N VAL A 162 -4.74 2.05 -11.02
CA VAL A 162 -4.94 3.50 -10.91
C VAL A 162 -4.57 4.22 -12.21
N ASP A 163 -3.52 3.77 -12.89
CA ASP A 163 -3.14 4.32 -14.19
C ASP A 163 -4.27 4.17 -15.23
N HIS A 164 -4.98 3.05 -15.21
CA HIS A 164 -6.13 2.84 -16.08
C HIS A 164 -7.40 3.59 -15.63
N ALA A 165 -7.53 3.86 -14.33
CA ALA A 165 -8.72 4.53 -13.77
C ALA A 165 -8.70 6.05 -13.91
N LEU A 166 -7.51 6.68 -13.85
CA LEU A 166 -7.35 8.12 -13.96
C LEU A 166 -7.21 8.55 -15.43
N THR A 167 -7.85 9.66 -15.78
CA THR A 167 -7.65 10.34 -17.08
C THR A 167 -6.31 11.08 -17.10
N ASP A 168 -5.78 11.36 -18.30
CA ASP A 168 -4.51 12.11 -18.45
C ASP A 168 -4.56 13.50 -17.80
N PHE A 169 -5.73 14.15 -17.84
CA PHE A 169 -5.94 15.44 -17.17
C PHE A 169 -5.81 15.33 -15.64
N GLU A 170 -6.40 14.29 -15.06
CA GLU A 170 -6.31 14.02 -13.61
C GLU A 170 -4.88 13.65 -13.22
N LYS A 171 -4.22 12.79 -13.98
CA LYS A 171 -2.80 12.44 -13.78
C LYS A 171 -1.91 13.67 -13.78
N GLY A 172 -2.09 14.57 -14.75
CA GLY A 172 -1.34 15.82 -14.85
C GLY A 172 -1.59 16.77 -13.67
N THR A 173 -2.85 16.88 -13.23
CA THR A 173 -3.24 17.75 -12.11
C THR A 173 -2.71 17.24 -10.77
N LEU A 174 -2.83 15.92 -10.54
CA LEU A 174 -2.48 15.26 -9.29
C LEU A 174 -0.97 15.00 -9.15
N GLY A 175 -0.21 15.08 -10.24
CA GLY A 175 1.24 14.90 -10.21
C GLY A 175 1.67 13.44 -10.29
N TRP A 176 1.01 12.67 -11.16
CA TRP A 176 1.29 11.25 -11.39
C TRP A 176 2.77 10.95 -11.68
N GLU A 177 3.42 11.75 -12.53
CA GLU A 177 4.85 11.59 -12.85
C GLU A 177 5.75 11.70 -11.62
N THR A 178 5.44 12.63 -10.70
CA THR A 178 6.16 12.78 -9.44
C THR A 178 5.97 11.56 -8.56
N PHE A 179 4.75 11.01 -8.52
CA PHE A 179 4.48 9.75 -7.82
C PHE A 179 5.26 8.58 -8.42
N LEU A 180 5.27 8.40 -9.73
CA LEU A 180 6.02 7.33 -10.40
C LEU A 180 7.53 7.43 -10.14
N ALA A 181 8.10 8.63 -10.11
CA ALA A 181 9.49 8.85 -9.73
C ALA A 181 9.75 8.36 -8.29
N SER A 182 8.84 8.64 -7.36
CA SER A 182 8.96 8.17 -5.96
C SER A 182 8.82 6.66 -5.80
N MET A 183 8.19 5.97 -6.76
CA MET A 183 8.12 4.51 -6.80
C MET A 183 9.44 3.90 -7.27
N GLN A 184 10.32 4.62 -7.96
CA GLN A 184 11.59 4.09 -8.47
C GLN A 184 12.78 4.26 -7.50
N GLU A 185 12.64 5.13 -6.50
CA GLU A 185 13.57 5.31 -5.37
C GLU A 185 13.53 4.13 -4.38
#